data_AF-A0A1C4A4W3-F1
#
_entry.id   AF-A0A1C4A4W3-F1
#
_cell.length_a   1.000
_cell.length_b   1.000
_cell.length_c   1.000
_cell.angle_alpha   90.00
_cell.angle_beta   90.00
_cell.angle_gamma   90.00
#
_symmetry.space_group_name_H-M   'P 1'
#
loop_
_entity.id
_entity.type
_entity.pdbx_description
1 polymer ?
#
loop_
_entity_poly.entity_id
_entity_poly.type
_entity_poly.pdbx_seq_one_letter_code
_entity_poly.pdbx_strand_id
1 'polypeptide(L)'
;MQLDRAVESGYEKAYCKMMNDVEMQDAKDNWIETRAEELIKNFGNDNDWQIVELLKIKLESKTIDKKIYDQFITDICYSQAKTEYSKRF
;
A
#
# COMPACT_ATOMS: atom_id res chain seq x y z
N MET A 1 25.41 1.22 -40.35
CA MET A 1 25.65 2.59 -39.85
C MET A 1 24.42 3.48 -39.63
N GLN A 2 23.24 3.21 -40.20
CA GLN A 2 21.97 3.87 -39.76
C GLN A 2 21.06 2.93 -38.96
N LEU A 3 21.04 1.64 -39.30
CA LEU A 3 20.34 0.61 -38.52
C LEU A 3 20.91 0.45 -37.11
N ASP A 4 22.23 0.46 -36.95
CA ASP A 4 22.88 0.25 -35.64
C ASP A 4 22.49 1.35 -34.63
N ARG A 5 22.47 2.62 -35.05
CA ARG A 5 22.00 3.75 -34.20
C ARG A 5 20.51 3.68 -33.88
N ALA A 6 19.68 3.21 -34.82
CA ALA A 6 18.25 3.07 -34.58
C ALA A 6 17.96 1.97 -33.56
N VAL A 7 18.69 0.85 -33.64
CA VAL A 7 18.63 -0.27 -32.71
C VAL A 7 19.12 0.15 -31.33
N GLU A 8 20.28 0.81 -31.21
CA GLU A 8 20.78 1.37 -29.96
C GLU A 8 19.79 2.34 -29.31
N SER A 9 19.20 3.27 -30.09
CA SER A 9 18.20 4.22 -29.57
C SER A 9 16.89 3.56 -29.15
N GLY A 10 16.54 2.42 -29.75
CA GLY A 10 15.34 1.64 -29.42
C GLY A 10 15.50 0.90 -28.10
N TYR A 11 16.66 0.26 -27.89
CA TYR A 11 17.01 -0.37 -26.63
C TYR A 11 17.15 0.64 -25.49
N GLU A 12 17.78 1.80 -25.75
CA GLU A 12 17.88 2.89 -24.79
C GLU A 12 16.49 3.41 -24.39
N LYS A 13 15.59 3.65 -25.35
CA LYS A 13 14.21 4.06 -25.05
C LYS A 13 13.42 3.01 -24.26
N ALA A 14 13.55 1.74 -24.61
CA ALA A 14 12.88 0.66 -23.89
C ALA A 14 13.41 0.53 -22.46
N TYR A 15 14.72 0.67 -22.28
CA TYR A 15 15.38 0.67 -20.97
C TYR A 15 14.96 1.86 -20.11
N CYS A 16 14.99 3.09 -20.66
CA CYS A 16 14.52 4.29 -19.97
C CYS A 16 13.04 4.19 -19.58
N LYS A 17 12.19 3.61 -20.45
CA LYS A 17 10.79 3.36 -20.12
C LYS A 17 10.66 2.36 -18.96
N MET A 18 11.40 1.25 -19.01
CA MET A 18 11.40 0.26 -17.93
C MET A 18 11.87 0.86 -16.60
N MET A 19 12.93 1.69 -16.62
CA MET A 19 13.40 2.39 -15.43
C MET A 19 12.33 3.35 -14.88
N ASN A 20 11.72 4.16 -15.74
CA ASN A 20 10.65 5.06 -15.32
C ASN A 20 9.44 4.30 -14.75
N ASP A 21 9.05 3.19 -15.37
CA ASP A 21 7.95 2.35 -14.90
C ASP A 21 8.27 1.75 -13.51
N VAL A 22 9.53 1.34 -13.27
CA VAL A 22 10.00 0.88 -11.95
C VAL A 22 10.00 2.02 -10.93
N GLU A 23 10.54 3.19 -11.27
CA GLU A 23 10.56 4.35 -10.37
C GLU A 23 9.14 4.82 -9.99
N MET A 24 8.19 4.78 -10.94
CA MET A 24 6.79 5.07 -10.66
C MET A 24 6.14 4.03 -9.76
N GLN A 25 6.49 2.75 -9.94
CA GLN A 25 6.03 1.66 -9.09
C GLN A 25 6.58 1.81 -7.66
N ASP A 26 7.86 2.13 -7.51
CA ASP A 26 8.50 2.37 -6.21
C ASP A 26 7.88 3.59 -5.51
N ALA A 27 7.64 4.68 -6.24
CA ALA A 27 6.98 5.87 -5.69
C ALA A 27 5.55 5.58 -5.24
N LYS A 28 4.81 4.76 -6.00
CA LYS A 28 3.47 4.29 -5.64
C LYS A 28 3.50 3.45 -4.37
N ASP A 29 4.37 2.45 -4.31
CA ASP A 29 4.44 1.52 -3.18
C ASP A 29 4.87 2.25 -1.91
N ASN A 30 5.84 3.16 -2.00
CA ASN A 30 6.26 4.01 -0.88
C ASN A 30 5.14 4.93 -0.37
N TRP A 31 4.35 5.52 -1.27
CA TRP A 31 3.19 6.32 -0.88
C TRP A 31 2.16 5.48 -0.13
N ILE A 32 1.85 4.28 -0.64
CA ILE A 32 0.88 3.37 -0.03
C ILE A 32 1.35 2.92 1.34
N GLU A 33 2.63 2.55 1.48
CA GLU A 33 3.24 2.14 2.75
C GLU A 33 3.19 3.27 3.79
N THR A 34 3.67 4.46 3.43
CA THR A 34 3.63 5.64 4.32
C THR A 34 2.20 5.94 4.77
N ARG A 35 1.23 5.89 3.84
CA ARG A 35 -0.17 6.16 4.15
C ARG A 35 -0.79 5.08 5.03
N ALA A 36 -0.47 3.80 4.79
CA ALA A 36 -0.95 2.70 5.62
C ALA A 36 -0.39 2.82 7.04
N GLU A 37 0.88 3.16 7.21
CA GLU A 37 1.48 3.39 8.54
C GLU A 37 0.79 4.53 9.30
N GLU A 38 0.48 5.65 8.64
CA GLU A 38 -0.29 6.74 9.26
C GLU A 38 -1.65 6.26 9.75
N LEU A 39 -2.37 5.49 8.93
CA LEU A 39 -3.68 4.94 9.28
C LEU A 39 -3.57 3.96 10.46
N ILE A 40 -2.54 3.12 10.49
CA ILE A 40 -2.27 2.19 11.61
C ILE A 40 -1.96 2.97 12.90
N LYS A 41 -1.11 3.99 12.83
CA LYS A 41 -0.77 4.86 13.98
C LYS A 41 -2.01 5.57 14.52
N ASN A 42 -2.90 6.03 13.63
CA ASN A 42 -4.16 6.66 14.01
C ASN A 42 -5.14 5.67 14.66
N PHE A 43 -5.21 4.42 14.16
CA PHE A 43 -5.99 3.34 14.76
C PHE A 43 -5.57 3.00 16.19
N GLY A 44 -4.30 3.23 16.52
CA GLY A 44 -3.76 3.04 17.87
C GLY A 44 -4.03 4.20 18.83
N ASN A 45 -4.63 5.31 18.36
CA ASN A 45 -4.93 6.48 19.16
C ASN A 45 -6.35 6.38 19.75
N ASP A 46 -6.54 6.84 20.99
CA ASP A 46 -7.66 6.51 21.91
C ASP A 46 -9.11 6.70 21.39
N ASN A 47 -9.32 7.31 20.21
CA ASN A 47 -10.65 7.46 19.61
C ASN A 47 -11.19 6.19 18.93
N ASP A 48 -10.31 5.27 18.49
CA ASP A 48 -10.74 4.07 17.76
C ASP A 48 -11.00 2.86 18.67
N TRP A 49 -10.77 3.01 19.98
CA TRP A 49 -11.08 2.02 21.03
C TRP A 49 -12.51 1.49 20.95
N GLN A 50 -13.48 2.33 20.58
CA GLN A 50 -14.89 1.94 20.43
C GLN A 50 -15.12 1.00 19.24
N ILE A 51 -14.38 1.18 18.13
CA ILE A 51 -14.44 0.29 16.97
C ILE A 51 -13.83 -1.07 17.34
N VAL A 52 -12.73 -1.05 18.09
CA VAL A 52 -12.08 -2.26 18.61
C VAL A 52 -12.98 -3.03 19.58
N GLU A 53 -13.66 -2.34 20.49
CA GLU A 53 -14.65 -2.96 21.39
C GLU A 53 -15.82 -3.54 20.60
N LEU A 54 -16.39 -2.82 19.63
CA LEU A 54 -17.48 -3.31 18.81
C LEU A 54 -17.09 -4.56 18.00
N LEU A 55 -15.85 -4.62 17.50
CA LEU A 55 -15.32 -5.81 16.83
C LEU A 55 -15.16 -6.98 17.81
N LYS A 56 -14.63 -6.75 19.01
CA LYS A 56 -14.51 -7.77 20.07
C LYS A 56 -15.88 -8.30 20.53
N ILE A 57 -16.88 -7.43 20.61
CA ILE A 57 -18.27 -7.76 20.97
C ILE A 57 -18.93 -8.57 19.84
N LYS A 58 -18.82 -8.13 18.59
CA LYS A 58 -19.41 -8.83 17.42
C LYS A 58 -18.78 -10.19 17.14
N LEU A 59 -17.53 -10.40 17.55
CA LEU A 59 -16.84 -11.68 17.43
C LEU A 59 -17.12 -12.63 18.62
N GLU A 60 -18.15 -12.33 19.43
CA GLU A 60 -18.73 -13.22 20.45
C GLU A 60 -17.72 -13.82 21.43
N SER A 61 -16.83 -13.01 22.01
CA SER A 61 -15.95 -13.41 23.13
C SER A 61 -14.97 -14.57 22.86
N LYS A 62 -14.89 -15.10 21.62
CA LYS A 62 -13.80 -16.02 21.28
C LYS A 62 -12.52 -15.20 21.29
N THR A 63 -11.53 -15.64 22.05
CA THR A 63 -10.18 -15.07 22.06
C THR A 63 -9.71 -14.88 20.62
N ILE A 64 -9.81 -13.65 20.13
CA ILE A 64 -9.23 -13.29 18.84
C ILE A 64 -7.73 -13.36 19.09
N ASP A 65 -7.06 -14.27 18.39
CA ASP A 65 -5.61 -14.32 18.42
C ASP A 65 -5.10 -12.92 18.07
N LYS A 66 -4.28 -12.35 18.95
CA LYS A 66 -3.76 -10.99 18.78
C LYS A 66 -3.13 -10.81 17.39
N LYS A 67 -2.49 -11.84 16.84
CA LYS A 67 -1.93 -11.80 15.49
C LYS A 67 -3.00 -11.68 14.41
N ILE A 68 -4.13 -12.37 14.55
CA ILE A 68 -5.24 -12.28 13.60
C ILE A 68 -5.85 -10.88 13.63
N TYR A 69 -5.97 -10.31 14.84
CA TYR A 69 -6.43 -8.94 15.00
C TYR A 69 -5.46 -7.93 14.38
N ASP A 70 -4.17 -8.02 14.70
CA ASP A 70 -3.14 -7.11 14.17
C ASP A 70 -3.04 -7.23 12.63
N GLN A 71 -3.18 -8.44 12.08
CA GLN A 71 -3.23 -8.68 10.64
C GLN A 71 -4.46 -8.02 10.01
N PHE A 72 -5.63 -8.17 10.62
CA PHE A 72 -6.87 -7.56 10.12
C PHE A 72 -6.78 -6.03 10.06
N ILE A 73 -6.23 -5.39 11.09
CA ILE A 73 -6.00 -3.94 11.09
C ILE A 73 -5.03 -3.54 9.98
N THR A 74 -3.92 -4.27 9.86
CA THR A 74 -2.93 -4.05 8.79
C THR A 74 -3.59 -4.12 7.41
N ASP A 75 -4.34 -5.19 7.13
CA ASP A 75 -4.97 -5.42 5.83
C ASP A 75 -5.97 -4.31 5.46
N ILE A 76 -6.77 -3.84 6.43
CA ILE A 76 -7.71 -2.74 6.21
C ILE A 76 -6.99 -1.44 5.89
N CYS A 77 -5.95 -1.08 6.67
CA CYS A 77 -5.20 0.15 6.45
C CYS A 77 -4.51 0.15 5.08
N TYR A 78 -3.91 -0.97 4.67
CA TYR A 78 -3.32 -1.12 3.34
C TYR A 78 -4.37 -1.09 2.23
N SER A 79 -5.53 -1.72 2.41
CA SER A 79 -6.63 -1.68 1.45
C SER A 79 -7.16 -0.26 1.26
N GLN A 80 -7.29 0.49 2.35
CA GLN A 80 -7.69 1.89 2.30
C GLN A 80 -6.64 2.75 1.60
N ALA A 81 -5.36 2.61 1.95
CA ALA A 81 -4.28 3.34 1.28
C ALA A 81 -4.27 3.07 -0.24
N LYS A 82 -4.39 1.82 -0.68
CA LYS A 82 -4.50 1.47 -2.11
C LYS A 82 -5.70 2.15 -2.80
N THR A 83 -6.83 2.18 -2.11
CA THR A 83 -8.06 2.83 -2.61
C THR A 83 -7.89 4.35 -2.71
N GLU A 84 -7.25 4.98 -1.72
CA GLU A 84 -6.96 6.41 -1.72
C GLU A 84 -5.97 6.79 -2.83
N TYR A 85 -4.92 5.99 -3.04
CA TYR A 85 -3.97 6.18 -4.14
C TYR A 85 -4.68 6.17 -5.49
N SER A 86 -5.48 5.12 -5.75
CA SER A 86 -6.20 4.94 -7.02
C SER A 86 -7.27 6.00 -7.30
N LYS A 87 -7.71 6.74 -6.27
CA LYS A 87 -8.63 7.89 -6.42
C LYS A 87 -7.89 9.21 -6.65
N ARG A 88 -6.64 9.31 -6.19
CA ARG A 88 -5.83 10.55 -6.25
C ARG A 88 -4.96 10.64 -7.49
N PHE A 89 -4.52 9.50 -8.03
CA PHE A 89 -3.62 9.38 -9.17
C PHE A 89 -4.24 8.46 -10.22
#